data_AF-A0A5C7Q6T3-F1
#
_entry.id   AF-A0A5C7Q6T3-F1
#
_cell.length_a   1.000
_cell.length_b   1.000
_cell.length_c   1.000
_cell.angle_alpha   90.00
_cell.angle_beta   90.00
_cell.angle_gamma   90.00
#
_symmetry.space_group_name_H-M   'P 1'
#
loop_
_entity.id
_entity.type
_entity.pdbx_description
1 polymer ?
#
loop_
_entity_poly.entity_id
_entity_poly.type
_entity_poly.pdbx_seq_one_letter_code
_entity_poly.pdbx_strand_id
1 'polypeptide(L)'
;MSIKFTVFGKVKDYEKKIGRSINVSELAQRVGVDARTMTAAMRGDMQRVDLVVLEKLLAFFAAEGMPITVGDLFTVTDAGE
;
A
#
# COMPACT_ATOMS: atom_id res chain seq x y z
N MET A 1 -12.13 13.88 -11.96
CA MET A 1 -11.44 12.59 -11.75
C MET A 1 -9.99 12.77 -11.36
N SER A 2 -9.58 12.23 -10.20
CA SER A 2 -8.18 12.12 -9.78
C SER A 2 -7.87 10.66 -9.41
N ILE A 3 -6.69 10.16 -9.78
CA ILE A 3 -6.23 8.81 -9.45
C ILE A 3 -5.06 8.96 -8.48
N LYS A 4 -5.12 8.28 -7.34
CA LYS A 4 -4.06 8.27 -6.33
C LYS A 4 -3.62 6.85 -6.05
N PHE A 5 -2.30 6.63 -6.06
CA PHE A 5 -1.74 5.40 -5.54
C PHE A 5 -1.73 5.44 -4.01
N THR A 6 -2.35 4.49 -3.32
CA THR A 6 -2.24 4.37 -1.86
C THR A 6 -2.33 2.93 -1.41
N VAL A 7 -1.50 2.56 -0.44
CA VAL A 7 -1.53 1.24 0.20
C VAL A 7 -2.34 1.24 1.50
N PHE A 8 -2.81 2.40 1.95
CA PHE A 8 -3.42 2.59 3.27
C PHE A 8 -4.60 1.65 3.53
N GLY A 9 -5.52 1.53 2.57
CA GLY A 9 -6.69 0.65 2.71
C GLY A 9 -6.30 -0.80 2.95
N LYS A 10 -5.38 -1.33 2.14
CA LYS A 10 -4.90 -2.72 2.27
C LYS A 10 -4.08 -2.96 3.52
N VAL A 11 -3.34 -1.95 3.98
CA VAL A 11 -2.66 -2.02 5.29
C VAL A 11 -3.68 -2.09 6.42
N LYS A 12 -4.79 -1.33 6.36
CA LYS A 12 -5.86 -1.44 7.37
C LYS A 12 -6.54 -2.81 7.35
N ASP A 13 -6.75 -3.40 6.19
CA ASP A 13 -7.27 -4.77 6.10
C ASP A 13 -6.28 -5.78 6.68
N TYR A 14 -4.99 -5.56 6.45
CA TYR A 14 -3.93 -6.39 7.03
C TYR A 14 -3.86 -6.28 8.56
N GLU A 15 -3.91 -5.06 9.12
CA GLU A 15 -3.96 -4.83 10.58
C GLU A 15 -5.14 -5.54 11.23
N LYS A 16 -6.32 -5.49 10.59
CA LYS A 16 -7.50 -6.24 11.03
C LYS A 16 -7.25 -7.75 11.03
N LYS A 17 -6.59 -8.28 10.00
CA LYS A 17 -6.27 -9.70 9.89
C LYS A 17 -5.33 -10.17 10.99
N ILE A 18 -4.28 -9.42 11.31
CA ILE A 18 -3.30 -9.80 12.33
C ILE A 18 -3.71 -9.42 13.76
N GLY A 19 -4.84 -8.71 13.91
CA GLY A 19 -5.36 -8.29 15.21
C GLY A 19 -4.50 -7.24 15.92
N ARG A 20 -3.62 -6.53 15.20
CA ARG A 20 -2.80 -5.45 15.76
C ARG A 20 -2.46 -4.40 14.73
N SER A 21 -2.22 -3.18 15.20
CA SER A 21 -1.65 -2.11 14.39
C SER A 21 -0.19 -2.40 14.05
N ILE A 22 0.21 -1.99 12.85
CA ILE A 22 1.60 -2.07 12.39
C ILE A 22 2.11 -0.65 12.15
N ASN A 23 3.31 -0.34 12.65
CA ASN A 23 3.92 0.95 12.36
C ASN A 23 4.54 0.94 10.96
N VAL A 24 4.70 2.13 10.38
CA VAL A 24 5.20 2.29 9.00
C VAL A 24 6.60 1.71 8.81
N SER A 25 7.48 1.87 9.79
CA SER A 25 8.87 1.38 9.72
C SER A 25 8.92 -0.15 9.71
N GLU A 26 8.13 -0.80 10.55
CA GLU A 26 7.99 -2.25 10.61
C GLU A 26 7.43 -2.79 9.29
N LEU A 27 6.36 -2.16 8.76
CA LEU A 27 5.80 -2.54 7.48
C LEU A 27 6.81 -2.37 6.34
N ALA A 28 7.55 -1.26 6.32
CA ALA A 28 8.59 -0.99 5.32
C ALA A 28 9.68 -2.08 5.34
N GLN A 29 10.14 -2.48 6.53
CA GLN A 29 11.10 -3.57 6.70
C GLN A 29 10.56 -4.91 6.18
N ARG A 30 9.30 -5.24 6.50
CA ARG A 30 8.68 -6.51 6.06
C ARG A 30 8.44 -6.57 4.55
N VAL A 31 8.08 -5.45 3.94
CA VAL A 31 7.89 -5.34 2.48
C VAL A 31 9.24 -5.21 1.75
N GLY A 32 10.30 -4.80 2.46
CA GLY A 32 11.63 -4.61 1.89
C GLY A 32 11.74 -3.32 1.07
N VAL A 33 11.13 -2.23 1.53
CA VAL A 33 11.22 -0.89 0.92
C VAL A 33 11.68 0.15 1.93
N ASP A 34 12.18 1.29 1.46
CA ASP A 34 12.56 2.39 2.35
C ASP A 34 11.35 2.95 3.12
N ALA A 35 11.58 3.34 4.37
CA ALA A 35 10.54 3.93 5.23
C ALA A 35 9.91 5.20 4.61
N ARG A 36 10.71 5.99 3.86
CA ARG A 36 10.21 7.17 3.14
C ARG A 36 9.24 6.77 2.02
N THR A 37 9.58 5.74 1.25
CA THR A 37 8.76 5.18 0.18
C THR A 37 7.45 4.64 0.74
N MET A 38 7.51 3.86 1.81
CA MET A 38 6.31 3.35 2.48
C MET A 38 5.44 4.48 3.06
N THR A 39 6.06 5.52 3.64
CA THR A 39 5.33 6.70 4.14
C THR A 39 4.59 7.42 3.01
N ALA A 40 5.25 7.64 1.86
CA ALA A 40 4.62 8.25 0.69
C ALA A 40 3.46 7.41 0.14
N ALA A 41 3.64 6.08 0.07
CA ALA A 41 2.62 5.12 -0.33
C ALA A 41 1.41 5.12 0.62
N MET A 42 1.64 5.24 1.94
CA MET A 42 0.57 5.31 2.95
C MET A 42 -0.23 6.61 2.86
N ARG A 43 0.42 7.73 2.53
CA ARG A 43 -0.24 9.05 2.40
C ARG A 43 -0.91 9.27 1.05
N GLY A 44 -0.53 8.49 0.05
CA GLY A 44 -0.92 8.67 -1.33
C GLY A 44 -0.24 9.85 -2.02
N ASP A 45 0.94 10.22 -1.54
CA ASP A 45 1.76 11.33 -2.09
C ASP A 45 2.70 10.84 -3.21
N MET A 46 2.63 9.55 -3.56
CA MET A 46 3.52 8.94 -4.53
C MET A 46 3.05 9.23 -5.97
N GLN A 47 3.71 10.17 -6.64
CA GLN A 47 3.39 10.52 -8.04
C GLN A 47 3.86 9.48 -9.06
N ARG A 48 4.94 8.76 -8.76
CA ARG A 48 5.48 7.68 -9.57
C ARG A 48 5.79 6.52 -8.64
N VAL A 49 5.14 5.38 -8.87
CA VAL A 49 5.47 4.13 -8.19
C VAL A 49 6.40 3.34 -9.10
N ASP A 50 7.50 2.85 -8.52
CA ASP A 50 8.40 1.94 -9.22
C ASP A 50 7.75 0.55 -9.30
N LEU A 51 7.93 -0.16 -10.43
CA LEU A 51 7.50 -1.54 -10.60
C LEU A 51 8.08 -2.44 -9.50
N VAL A 52 9.31 -2.20 -9.06
CA VAL A 52 9.95 -2.96 -7.97
C VAL A 52 9.18 -2.78 -6.66
N VAL A 53 8.65 -1.58 -6.38
CA VAL A 53 7.85 -1.33 -5.17
C VAL A 53 6.49 -2.02 -5.27
N LEU A 54 5.87 -1.97 -6.46
CA LEU A 54 4.62 -2.69 -6.73
C LEU A 54 4.80 -4.20 -6.52
N GLU A 55 5.80 -4.82 -7.15
CA GLU A 55 6.06 -6.25 -7.04
C GLU A 55 6.25 -6.68 -5.57
N LYS A 56 7.02 -5.90 -4.80
CA LYS A 56 7.23 -6.17 -3.37
C LYS A 56 5.95 -6.09 -2.55
N LEU A 57 5.10 -5.10 -2.81
CA LEU A 57 3.80 -4.99 -2.14
C LEU A 57 2.89 -6.16 -2.49
N LEU A 58 2.77 -6.50 -3.77
CA LEU A 58 1.95 -7.63 -4.22
C LEU A 58 2.45 -8.95 -3.62
N ALA A 59 3.76 -9.18 -3.61
CA ALA A 59 4.38 -10.37 -3.03
C ALA A 59 4.16 -10.45 -1.51
N PHE A 60 4.32 -9.33 -0.79
CA PHE A 60 4.04 -9.27 0.65
C PHE A 60 2.60 -9.66 0.95
N PHE A 61 1.63 -9.01 0.30
CA PHE A 61 0.21 -9.28 0.54
C PHE A 61 -0.19 -10.71 0.14
N ALA A 62 0.38 -11.25 -0.93
CA ALA A 62 0.18 -12.65 -1.31
C ALA A 62 0.75 -13.62 -0.26
N ALA A 63 1.98 -13.37 0.24
CA ALA A 63 2.61 -14.20 1.27
C ALA A 63 1.84 -14.17 2.60
N GLU A 64 1.23 -13.02 2.92
CA GLU A 64 0.36 -12.88 4.09
C GLU A 64 -1.06 -13.45 3.85
N GLY A 65 -1.32 -14.14 2.73
CA GLY A 65 -2.61 -14.74 2.40
C GLY A 65 -3.72 -13.72 2.14
N MET A 66 -3.37 -12.58 1.57
CA MET A 66 -4.25 -11.49 1.15
C MET A 66 -3.87 -11.04 -0.27
N PRO A 67 -3.92 -11.91 -1.29
CA PRO A 67 -3.51 -11.52 -2.63
C PRO A 67 -4.34 -10.31 -3.10
N ILE A 68 -3.66 -9.28 -3.58
CA ILE A 68 -4.26 -8.07 -4.15
C ILE A 68 -3.79 -7.90 -5.60
N THR A 69 -4.50 -7.09 -6.37
CA THR A 69 -4.10 -6.70 -7.72
C THR A 69 -3.48 -5.30 -7.72
N VAL A 70 -2.89 -4.88 -8.85
CA VAL A 70 -2.38 -3.51 -8.99
C VAL A 70 -3.52 -2.49 -8.82
N GLY A 71 -4.71 -2.77 -9.37
CA GLY A 71 -5.86 -1.86 -9.31
C GLY A 71 -6.34 -1.58 -7.88
N ASP A 72 -6.15 -2.53 -6.97
CA ASP A 72 -6.47 -2.37 -5.55
C ASP A 72 -5.64 -1.29 -4.83
N LEU A 73 -4.49 -0.90 -5.41
CA LEU A 73 -3.60 0.13 -4.87
C LEU A 73 -3.88 1.52 -5.43
N PHE A 74 -4.87 1.65 -6.32
CA PHE A 74 -5.26 2.93 -6.91
C PHE A 74 -6.67 3.30 -6.46
N THR A 75 -6.81 4.47 -5.86
CA THR A 75 -8.10 5.07 -5.54
C THR A 75 -8.45 6.11 -6.60
N VAL A 76 -9.65 5.99 -7.16
CA VAL A 76 -10.23 6.98 -8.06
C VAL A 76 -11.18 7.85 -7.24
N THR A 77 -10.93 9.15 -7.22
CA THR A 77 -11.85 10.13 -6.65
C THR A 77 -12.38 10.99 -7.77
N ASP A 78 -13.68 10.88 -8.05
CA ASP A 78 -14.35 11.85 -8.90
C ASP A 78 -14.69 13.10 -8.11
N ALA A 79 -14.22 14.25 -8.61
CA ALA A 79 -14.62 15.55 -8.12
C ALA A 79 -15.95 15.86 -8.81
N GLY A 80 -17.02 15.38 -8.21
CA GLY A 80 -18.36 15.47 -8.78
C GLY A 80 -19.41 15.12 -7.74
N GLU A 81 -19.56 16.01 -6.75
CA GLU A 81 -20.83 16.57 -6.26
C GLU A 81 -20.54 17.95 -5.65
#